data_AF-A0A5K0ZW54-F1
#
_entry.id   AF-A0A5K0ZW54-F1
#
_cell.length_a   1.000
_cell.length_b   1.000
_cell.length_c   1.000
_cell.angle_alpha   90.00
_cell.angle_beta   90.00
_cell.angle_gamma   90.00
#
_symmetry.space_group_name_H-M   'P 1'
#
loop_
_entity.id
_entity.type
_entity.pdbx_description
1 polymer ?
#
loop_
_entity_poly.entity_id
_entity_poly.type
_entity_poly.pdbx_seq_one_letter_code
_entity_poly.pdbx_strand_id
1 'polypeptide(L)'
;LFRLTSLRSLHLKGCKRLEYLPQLPSSLLWLDASGCTNLRTVADISDLKTLKKLLLGGCKQLEDVPGLENISSNLKVLELPGPCDFTGVLPL
;
A
#
# COMPACT_ATOMS: atom_id res chain seq x y z
N LEU A 1 -18.54 -9.61 13.91
CA LEU A 1 -17.58 -8.85 13.06
C LEU A 1 -16.20 -9.48 13.25
N PHE A 2 -15.85 -10.49 12.45
CA PHE A 2 -14.58 -11.20 12.59
C PHE A 2 -13.46 -10.38 11.96
N ARG A 3 -12.49 -9.94 12.76
CA ARG A 3 -11.24 -9.38 12.24
C ARG A 3 -10.34 -10.53 11.80
N LEU A 4 -9.71 -10.40 10.63
CA LEU A 4 -8.78 -11.38 10.09
C LEU A 4 -7.41 -11.27 10.81
N THR A 5 -7.39 -11.50 12.13
CA THR A 5 -6.22 -11.27 13.02
C THR A 5 -5.01 -12.15 12.72
N SER A 6 -5.18 -13.17 11.88
CA SER A 6 -4.10 -14.06 11.42
C SER A 6 -3.77 -13.89 9.94
N LEU A 7 -4.35 -12.88 9.26
CA LEU A 7 -4.06 -12.62 7.85
C LEU A 7 -2.60 -12.16 7.72
N ARG A 8 -1.80 -12.92 6.95
CA ARG A 8 -0.38 -12.63 6.71
C ARG A 8 -0.11 -12.06 5.33
N SER A 9 -0.95 -12.34 4.35
CA SER A 9 -0.76 -11.90 2.97
C SER A 9 -2.09 -11.52 2.34
N LEU A 10 -2.13 -10.37 1.67
CA LEU A 10 -3.28 -9.84 0.97
C LEU A 10 -2.87 -9.46 -0.46
N HIS A 11 -3.47 -10.12 -1.44
CA HIS A 11 -3.19 -9.91 -2.86
C HIS A 11 -4.44 -9.37 -3.57
N LEU A 12 -4.35 -8.13 -4.02
CA LEU A 12 -5.39 -7.36 -4.69
C LEU A 12 -4.90 -6.84 -6.05
N LYS A 13 -3.80 -7.40 -6.56
CA LYS A 13 -3.18 -6.99 -7.81
C LYS A 13 -4.20 -6.91 -8.94
N GLY A 14 -4.27 -5.74 -9.60
CA GLY A 14 -5.14 -5.49 -10.74
C GLY A 14 -6.62 -5.31 -10.40
N CYS A 15 -6.99 -5.13 -9.13
CA CYS A 15 -8.36 -4.78 -8.74
C CYS A 15 -8.70 -3.34 -9.16
N LYS A 16 -8.98 -3.12 -10.45
CA LYS A 16 -9.20 -1.78 -11.03
C LYS A 16 -10.41 -1.01 -10.50
N ARG A 17 -11.35 -1.68 -9.83
CA ARG A 17 -12.52 -1.05 -9.18
C ARG A 17 -12.29 -0.76 -7.69
N LEU A 18 -11.14 -1.15 -7.13
CA LEU A 18 -10.83 -0.90 -5.74
C LEU A 18 -10.49 0.58 -5.57
N GLU A 19 -11.29 1.30 -4.79
CA GLU A 19 -11.11 2.74 -4.55
C GLU A 19 -10.43 3.04 -3.21
N TYR A 20 -10.65 2.19 -2.20
CA TYR A 20 -10.11 2.36 -0.85
C TYR A 20 -9.70 1.02 -0.26
N LEU A 21 -8.63 1.02 0.53
CA LEU A 21 -8.26 -0.10 1.39
C LEU A 21 -8.65 0.22 2.84
N PRO A 22 -9.50 -0.60 3.49
CA PRO A 22 -9.86 -0.39 4.89
C PRO A 22 -8.67 -0.71 5.81
N GLN A 23 -8.86 -0.46 7.11
CA GLN A 23 -7.89 -0.84 8.15
C GLN A 23 -7.51 -2.32 8.04
N LEU A 24 -6.20 -2.56 7.90
CA LEU A 24 -5.64 -3.89 7.72
C LEU A 24 -5.18 -4.47 9.07
N PRO A 25 -5.19 -5.80 9.23
CA PRO A 25 -4.75 -6.42 10.47
C PRO A 25 -3.23 -6.26 10.66
N SER A 26 -2.79 -5.99 11.88
CA SER A 26 -1.37 -5.81 12.24
C SER A 26 -0.49 -7.05 12.04
N SER A 27 -1.10 -8.22 11.81
CA SER A 27 -0.43 -9.48 11.46
C SER A 27 0.07 -9.54 10.00
N LEU A 28 -0.30 -8.55 9.18
CA LEU A 28 -0.04 -8.57 7.74
C LEU A 28 1.45 -8.37 7.44
N LEU A 29 2.03 -9.34 6.73
CA LEU A 29 3.44 -9.33 6.30
C LEU A 29 3.59 -8.84 4.85
N TRP A 30 2.56 -9.04 4.02
CA TRP A 30 2.60 -8.69 2.60
C TRP A 30 1.26 -8.12 2.14
N LEU A 31 1.29 -6.90 1.59
CA LEU A 31 0.23 -6.30 0.79
C LEU A 31 0.70 -6.11 -0.65
N ASP A 32 -0.03 -6.67 -1.61
CA ASP A 32 0.13 -6.37 -3.03
C ASP A 32 -1.18 -5.82 -3.59
N ALA A 33 -1.23 -4.52 -3.85
CA ALA A 33 -2.33 -3.86 -4.55
C ALA A 33 -1.84 -3.24 -5.88
N SER A 34 -0.74 -3.75 -6.44
CA SER A 34 -0.19 -3.24 -7.70
C SER A 34 -1.24 -3.26 -8.82
N GLY A 35 -1.27 -2.23 -9.66
CA GLY A 35 -2.22 -2.09 -10.76
C GLY A 35 -3.67 -1.82 -10.35
N CYS A 36 -3.94 -1.49 -9.08
CA CYS A 36 -5.25 -0.95 -8.67
C CYS A 36 -5.36 0.52 -9.11
N THR A 37 -5.71 0.74 -10.39
CA THR A 37 -5.66 2.07 -11.00
C THR A 37 -6.61 3.10 -10.39
N ASN A 38 -7.70 2.66 -9.77
CA ASN A 38 -8.68 3.55 -9.11
C ASN A 38 -8.46 3.66 -7.60
N LEU A 39 -7.42 3.02 -7.04
CA LEU A 39 -7.14 3.12 -5.60
C LEU A 39 -6.69 4.54 -5.30
N ARG A 40 -7.47 5.25 -4.47
CA ARG A 40 -7.22 6.65 -4.11
C ARG A 40 -6.52 6.80 -2.77
N THR A 41 -6.85 5.92 -1.83
CA THR A 41 -6.33 5.99 -0.47
C THR A 41 -6.20 4.61 0.16
N VAL A 42 -5.26 4.51 1.09
CA VAL A 42 -5.14 3.39 2.03
C VAL A 42 -5.41 3.93 3.43
N ALA A 43 -6.08 3.14 4.27
CA ALA A 43 -6.17 3.47 5.68
C ALA A 43 -4.77 3.55 6.30
N ASP A 44 -4.62 4.36 7.36
CA ASP A 44 -3.35 4.54 8.07
C ASP A 44 -2.70 3.20 8.40
N ILE A 45 -1.47 3.01 7.89
CA ILE A 45 -0.69 1.77 8.02
C ILE A 45 0.37 1.83 9.13
N SER A 46 0.38 2.89 9.95
CA SER A 46 1.35 3.09 11.02
C SER A 46 1.41 1.92 12.02
N ASP A 47 0.31 1.20 12.22
CA ASP A 47 0.20 0.04 13.10
C ASP A 47 0.63 -1.29 12.46
N LEU A 48 0.94 -1.31 11.15
CA LEU A 48 1.35 -2.52 10.42
C LEU A 48 2.85 -2.83 10.64
N LYS A 49 3.28 -2.91 11.91
CA LYS A 49 4.69 -3.12 12.30
C LYS A 49 5.30 -4.41 11.77
N THR A 50 4.48 -5.40 11.43
CA THR A 50 4.94 -6.68 10.88
C THR A 50 5.11 -6.65 9.37
N LEU A 51 4.59 -5.63 8.68
CA LEU A 51 4.60 -5.54 7.22
C LEU A 51 6.03 -5.52 6.70
N LYS A 52 6.33 -6.42 5.75
CA LYS A 52 7.64 -6.56 5.11
C LYS A 52 7.61 -6.23 3.63
N LYS A 53 6.45 -6.33 2.98
CA LYS A 53 6.28 -6.08 1.55
C LYS A 53 5.04 -5.23 1.32
N LEU A 54 5.24 -4.07 0.69
CA LEU A 54 4.17 -3.17 0.25
C LEU A 54 4.35 -2.89 -1.24
N LEU A 55 3.42 -3.38 -2.07
CA LEU A 55 3.44 -3.17 -3.51
C LEU A 55 2.20 -2.38 -3.95
N LEU A 56 2.43 -1.14 -4.39
CA LEU A 56 1.42 -0.16 -4.83
C LEU A 56 1.75 0.39 -6.25
N GLY A 57 2.67 -0.26 -6.97
CA GLY A 57 3.04 0.14 -8.31
C GLY A 57 1.85 0.16 -9.27
N GLY A 58 1.74 1.19 -10.10
CA GLY A 58 0.64 1.34 -11.04
C GLY A 58 -0.70 1.76 -10.42
N CYS A 59 -0.77 2.09 -9.12
CA CYS A 59 -1.93 2.73 -8.50
C CYS A 59 -1.97 4.22 -8.86
N LYS A 60 -2.44 4.54 -10.06
CA LYS A 60 -2.33 5.88 -10.67
C LYS A 60 -3.09 7.00 -9.96
N GLN A 61 -4.13 6.67 -9.20
CA GLN A 61 -4.95 7.63 -8.47
C GLN A 61 -4.58 7.72 -6.98
N LEU A 62 -3.56 6.99 -6.53
CA LEU A 62 -3.19 6.96 -5.12
C LEU A 62 -2.48 8.26 -4.75
N GLU A 63 -3.14 9.06 -3.91
CA GLU A 63 -2.65 10.39 -3.52
C GLU A 63 -1.67 10.31 -2.34
N ASP A 64 -1.95 9.42 -1.38
CA ASP A 64 -1.19 9.32 -0.14
C ASP A 64 -1.18 7.89 0.43
N VAL A 65 -0.17 7.61 1.26
CA VAL A 65 0.00 6.37 2.03
C VAL A 65 0.29 6.74 3.50
N PRO A 66 -0.75 7.10 4.29
CA PRO A 66 -0.56 7.60 5.65
C PRO A 66 0.11 6.57 6.56
N GLY A 67 1.09 6.99 7.35
CA GLY A 67 1.80 6.14 8.32
C GLY A 67 2.93 5.31 7.70
N LEU A 68 3.23 5.48 6.41
CA LEU A 68 4.35 4.83 5.74
C LEU A 68 5.69 5.20 6.38
N GLU A 69 5.85 6.46 6.79
CA GLU A 69 7.03 6.98 7.49
C GLU A 69 7.32 6.20 8.79
N ASN A 70 6.28 5.77 9.51
CA ASN A 70 6.37 5.01 10.76
C ASN A 70 6.74 3.53 10.58
N ILE A 71 6.66 3.00 9.36
CA ILE A 71 6.94 1.58 9.06
C ILE A 71 8.03 1.38 8.01
N SER A 72 8.50 2.45 7.36
CA SER A 72 9.50 2.45 6.29
C SER A 72 10.75 1.63 6.64
N SER A 73 11.23 1.71 7.89
CA SER A 73 12.40 0.95 8.40
C SER A 73 12.16 -0.56 8.53
N ASN A 74 10.90 -1.01 8.58
CA ASN A 74 10.54 -2.42 8.70
C ASN A 74 10.35 -3.12 7.35
N LEU A 75 10.16 -2.34 6.28
CA LEU A 75 9.89 -2.83 4.94
C LEU A 75 11.17 -3.38 4.30
N LYS A 76 11.06 -4.57 3.71
CA LYS A 76 12.11 -5.18 2.89
C LYS A 76 11.90 -4.90 1.41
N VAL A 77 10.65 -4.72 1.01
CA VAL A 77 10.25 -4.37 -0.36
C VAL A 77 9.19 -3.29 -0.28
N LEU A 78 9.46 -2.17 -0.94
CA LEU A 78 8.53 -1.07 -1.10
C LEU A 78 8.48 -0.70 -2.57
N GLU A 79 7.29 -0.80 -3.16
CA GLU A 79 7.00 -0.29 -4.49
C GLU A 79 5.85 0.70 -4.34
N LEU A 80 6.11 1.97 -4.58
CA LEU A 80 5.10 3.03 -4.60
C LEU A 80 4.60 3.26 -6.04
N PRO A 81 3.48 3.96 -6.24
CA PRO A 81 3.11 4.42 -7.56
C PRO A 81 4.30 5.17 -8.17
N GLY A 82 4.86 4.66 -9.26
CA GLY A 82 5.82 5.41 -10.05
C GLY A 82 5.13 6.62 -10.69
N PRO A 83 5.88 7.70 -11.00
CA PRO A 83 5.31 8.81 -11.73
C PRO A 83 4.71 8.28 -13.03
N CYS A 84 3.41 8.53 -13.22
CA CYS A 84 2.82 8.43 -14.53
C CYS A 84 3.36 9.64 -15.31
N ASP A 85 4.39 9.37 -16.11
CA ASP A 85 5.17 10.32 -16.93
C ASP A 85 6.39 10.95 -16.23
N PHE A 86 7.58 10.67 -16.77
CA PHE A 86 8.85 11.24 -16.31
C PHE A 86 9.00 12.63 -16.94
N THR A 87 8.27 13.62 -16.42
CA THR A 87 8.55 15.05 -16.70
C THR A 87 8.42 15.86 -15.41
N GLY A 88 9.32 15.64 -14.45
CA GLY A 88 9.30 16.41 -13.21
C GLY A 88 10.47 16.01 -12.32
N VAL A 89 11.41 16.92 -12.20
CA VAL A 89 12.65 16.80 -11.43
C VAL A 89 12.33 16.50 -9.97
N LEU A 90 13.11 15.61 -9.34
CA LEU A 90 13.10 15.38 -7.89
C LEU A 90 13.30 16.73 -7.16
N PRO A 91 12.46 17.11 -6.18
CA PRO A 91 12.85 18.17 -5.27
C PRO A 91 13.89 17.61 -4.29
N LEU A 92 15.01 18.32 -4.21
CA LEU A 92 15.94 18.30 -3.08
C LEU A 92 15.24 18.81 -1.82
#